data_AF-A0A6L9ZEN3-F1
#
_entry.id   AF-A0A6L9ZEN3-F1
#
_cell.length_a   1.000
_cell.length_b   1.000
_cell.length_c   1.000
_cell.angle_alpha   90.00
_cell.angle_beta   90.00
_cell.angle_gamma   90.00
#
_symmetry.space_group_name_H-M   'P 1'
#
loop_
_entity.id
_entity.type
_entity.pdbx_description
1 polymer ?
#
loop_
_entity_poly.entity_id
_entity_poly.type
_entity_poly.pdbx_seq_one_letter_code
_entity_poly.pdbx_strand_id
1 'polypeptide(L)'
;MKQKLSPKLTLIAAYCISLFEFSTTAEALTIDQWSLKIMPLGDSNTRGKALDRAGYRDDLWALFKDNGYRVNFVGSATSENPEIVLGQNNTYVFDKDHQGHGGFAIAGVGASNAWSDLNSEIEDWLKQARPEIILLMAGTNDILFQDESPEDTVNEMILLIDKILAWSDQVYL
;
A
#
# COMPACT_ATOMS: atom_id res chain seq x y z
N MET A 1 -15.88 -18.91 91.36
CA MET A 1 -17.11 -19.67 91.07
C MET A 1 -18.09 -18.76 90.31
N LYS A 2 -18.53 -19.20 89.13
CA LYS A 2 -19.78 -18.84 88.40
C LYS A 2 -19.88 -17.48 87.65
N GLN A 3 -19.68 -17.59 86.33
CA GLN A 3 -20.36 -16.99 85.16
C GLN A 3 -21.21 -15.70 85.27
N LYS A 4 -21.03 -14.83 84.27
CA LYS A 4 -22.12 -14.39 83.36
C LYS A 4 -21.58 -14.02 81.97
N LEU A 5 -22.05 -14.74 80.94
CA LEU A 5 -21.89 -14.43 79.51
C LEU A 5 -22.94 -13.38 79.08
N SER A 6 -22.64 -12.55 78.07
CA SER A 6 -23.46 -12.48 76.84
C SER A 6 -22.68 -11.79 75.69
N PRO A 7 -23.08 -12.04 74.42
CA PRO A 7 -22.22 -11.95 73.24
C PRO A 7 -22.50 -10.71 72.38
N LYS A 8 -21.63 -10.41 71.40
CA LYS A 8 -22.04 -10.09 70.02
C LYS A 8 -20.84 -10.11 69.06
N LEU A 9 -20.97 -11.05 68.14
CA LEU A 9 -20.29 -11.27 66.85
C LEU A 9 -20.23 -9.99 66.00
N THR A 10 -19.13 -9.74 65.27
CA THR A 10 -19.04 -9.15 63.90
C THR A 10 -17.53 -8.94 63.59
N LEU A 11 -16.85 -9.85 62.90
CA LEU A 11 -16.72 -10.05 61.43
C LEU A 11 -15.45 -9.37 60.86
N ILE A 12 -14.71 -10.21 60.14
CA ILE A 12 -13.40 -10.07 59.49
C ILE A 12 -13.52 -9.25 58.20
N ALA A 13 -12.48 -8.51 57.83
CA ALA A 13 -12.05 -8.39 56.42
C ALA A 13 -10.59 -7.92 56.37
N ALA A 14 -9.68 -8.88 56.19
CA ALA A 14 -8.29 -8.62 55.82
C ALA A 14 -8.24 -8.06 54.38
N TYR A 15 -7.56 -6.94 54.20
CA TYR A 15 -7.36 -6.32 52.89
C TYR A 15 -6.20 -7.04 52.19
N CYS A 16 -6.52 -8.01 51.33
CA CYS A 16 -5.58 -8.57 50.36
C CYS A 16 -5.70 -7.76 49.06
N ILE A 17 -4.81 -6.78 48.85
CA ILE A 17 -4.66 -6.15 47.53
C ILE A 17 -3.81 -7.11 46.69
N SER A 18 -4.46 -7.85 45.79
CA SER A 18 -3.76 -8.59 44.74
C SER A 18 -3.15 -7.59 43.76
N LEU A 19 -1.81 -7.60 43.64
CA LEU A 19 -1.09 -6.94 42.56
C LEU A 19 -1.41 -7.67 41.25
N PHE A 20 -2.16 -7.02 40.37
CA PHE A 20 -2.30 -7.44 38.98
C PHE A 20 -1.18 -6.77 38.19
N GLU A 21 -0.13 -7.51 37.84
CA GLU A 21 0.86 -7.05 36.88
C GLU A 21 0.23 -7.11 35.49
N PHE A 22 -0.19 -5.96 34.97
CA PHE A 22 -0.56 -5.82 33.57
C PHE A 22 0.74 -5.76 32.75
N SER A 23 1.17 -6.90 32.23
CA SER A 23 2.17 -6.93 31.16
C SER A 23 1.54 -6.33 29.90
N THR A 24 1.96 -5.12 29.53
CA THR A 24 1.60 -4.52 28.25
C THR A 24 2.70 -4.81 27.25
N THR A 25 2.63 -5.96 26.58
CA THR A 25 3.31 -6.14 25.29
C THR A 25 2.49 -5.42 24.24
N ALA A 26 2.64 -4.09 24.15
CA ALA A 26 2.20 -3.35 22.98
C ALA A 26 3.29 -3.50 21.92
N GLU A 27 3.14 -4.50 21.04
CA GLU A 27 3.82 -4.49 19.75
C GLU A 27 3.42 -3.20 19.05
N ALA A 28 4.41 -2.36 18.73
CA ALA A 28 4.18 -1.10 18.08
C ALA A 28 3.63 -1.36 16.66
N LEU A 29 2.31 -1.28 16.51
CA LEU A 29 1.68 -0.90 15.25
C LEU A 29 2.12 0.53 14.97
N THR A 30 3.29 0.67 14.34
CA THR A 30 3.66 1.90 13.67
C THR A 30 2.77 2.00 12.44
N ILE A 31 1.54 2.48 12.64
CA ILE A 31 0.83 3.08 11.52
C ILE A 31 1.70 4.28 11.16
N ASP A 32 2.45 4.18 10.06
CA ASP A 32 3.28 5.26 9.55
C ASP A 32 2.36 6.33 8.96
N GLN A 33 1.66 7.04 9.85
CA GLN A 33 0.71 8.10 9.54
C GLN A 33 1.39 9.32 8.88
N TRP A 34 2.71 9.26 8.66
CA TRP A 34 3.52 10.34 8.11
C TRP A 34 4.30 9.93 6.86
N SER A 35 4.14 8.71 6.33
CA SER A 35 4.63 8.42 4.97
C SER A 35 3.62 8.86 3.94
N LEU A 36 4.16 9.50 2.90
CA LEU A 36 3.42 9.84 1.69
C LEU A 36 3.11 8.56 0.92
N LYS A 37 1.83 8.27 0.72
CA LYS A 37 1.37 7.10 -0.03
C LYS A 37 1.45 7.34 -1.52
N ILE A 38 2.30 6.56 -2.19
CA ILE A 38 2.51 6.63 -3.62
C ILE A 38 2.00 5.34 -4.23
N MET A 39 1.11 5.41 -5.23
CA MET A 39 0.66 4.25 -6.00
C MET A 39 1.40 4.21 -7.35
N PRO A 40 2.35 3.28 -7.54
CA PRO A 40 2.86 2.96 -8.87
C PRO A 40 1.77 2.24 -9.67
N LEU A 41 1.14 2.92 -10.61
CA LEU A 41 0.02 2.41 -11.41
C LEU A 41 0.46 2.17 -12.86
N GLY A 42 0.08 1.04 -13.44
CA GLY A 42 0.36 0.83 -14.86
C GLY A 42 0.40 -0.62 -15.31
N ASP A 43 1.14 -0.84 -16.38
CA ASP A 43 1.25 -2.15 -17.02
C ASP A 43 2.47 -2.97 -16.53
N SER A 44 2.99 -3.86 -17.40
CA SER A 44 4.21 -4.63 -17.14
C SER A 44 5.45 -3.79 -16.86
N ASN A 45 5.54 -2.56 -17.38
CA ASN A 45 6.67 -1.66 -17.15
C ASN A 45 6.68 -1.14 -15.70
N THR A 46 5.50 -0.94 -15.11
CA THR A 46 5.36 -0.61 -13.67
C THR A 46 5.55 -1.86 -12.82
N ARG A 47 4.97 -3.00 -13.20
CA ARG A 47 5.12 -4.27 -12.47
C ARG A 47 6.57 -4.74 -12.43
N GLY A 48 7.32 -4.51 -13.50
CA GLY A 48 8.56 -5.24 -13.78
C GLY A 48 8.29 -6.56 -14.51
N LYS A 49 9.30 -7.01 -15.26
CA LYS A 49 9.32 -8.27 -16.02
C LYS A 49 10.74 -8.83 -16.14
N ALA A 50 10.82 -10.17 -16.16
CA ALA A 50 12.04 -10.92 -16.40
C ALA A 50 13.15 -10.63 -15.37
N LEU A 51 14.24 -9.99 -15.80
CA LEU A 51 15.41 -9.74 -14.97
C LEU A 51 15.24 -8.50 -14.07
N ASP A 52 14.33 -7.60 -14.42
CA ASP A 52 13.95 -6.46 -13.60
C ASP A 52 12.52 -6.70 -13.10
N ARG A 53 12.39 -7.16 -11.85
CA ARG A 53 11.09 -7.51 -11.26
C ARG A 53 10.46 -6.37 -10.47
N ALA A 54 11.10 -5.20 -10.43
CA ALA A 54 10.59 -3.99 -9.80
C ALA A 54 10.23 -2.91 -10.82
N GLY A 55 10.64 -3.05 -12.08
CA GLY A 55 10.54 -1.95 -13.04
C GLY A 55 11.42 -0.79 -12.56
N TYR A 56 10.93 0.43 -12.69
CA TYR A 56 11.64 1.60 -12.17
C TYR A 56 11.61 1.75 -10.64
N ARG A 57 10.84 0.92 -9.92
CA ARG A 57 10.45 1.21 -8.53
C ARG A 57 11.57 0.96 -7.53
N ASP A 58 12.48 0.03 -7.78
CA ASP A 58 13.62 -0.25 -6.91
C ASP A 58 14.63 0.92 -6.92
N ASP A 59 14.98 1.42 -8.11
CA ASP A 59 15.82 2.60 -8.29
C ASP A 59 15.16 3.84 -7.67
N LEU A 60 13.86 4.04 -7.92
CA LEU A 60 13.11 5.15 -7.35
C LEU A 60 13.03 5.08 -5.82
N TRP A 61 12.84 3.87 -5.27
CA TRP A 61 12.85 3.66 -3.82
C TRP A 61 14.20 4.03 -3.23
N ALA A 62 15.30 3.56 -3.82
CA ALA A 62 16.65 3.91 -3.39
C ALA A 62 16.85 5.44 -3.38
N LEU A 63 16.40 6.15 -4.43
CA LEU A 63 16.46 7.62 -4.48
C LEU A 63 15.65 8.28 -3.36
N PHE A 64 14.45 7.79 -3.06
CA PHE A 64 13.67 8.33 -1.94
C PHE A 64 14.39 8.16 -0.61
N LYS A 65 14.95 6.97 -0.36
CA LYS A 65 15.64 6.66 0.91
C LYS A 65 16.96 7.42 1.04
N ASP A 66 17.76 7.53 -0.02
CA ASP A 66 19.01 8.29 -0.03
C ASP A 66 18.77 9.78 0.29
N ASN A 67 17.60 10.32 -0.10
CA ASN A 67 17.23 11.72 0.16
C ASN A 67 16.38 11.90 1.43
N GLY A 68 16.21 10.85 2.24
CA GLY A 68 15.51 10.93 3.52
C GLY A 68 13.98 11.10 3.43
N TYR A 69 13.38 10.83 2.27
CA TYR A 69 11.94 10.87 2.11
C TYR A 69 11.27 9.70 2.83
N ARG A 70 10.12 9.99 3.47
CA ARG A 70 9.23 8.99 4.08
C ARG A 70 8.08 8.73 3.12
N VAL A 71 8.20 7.65 2.37
CA VAL A 71 7.23 7.22 1.38
C VAL A 71 6.81 5.79 1.68
N ASN A 72 5.61 5.45 1.22
CA ASN A 72 5.01 4.13 1.31
C ASN A 72 4.40 3.82 -0.05
N PHE A 73 4.92 2.81 -0.74
CA PHE A 73 4.27 2.36 -1.97
C PHE A 73 2.99 1.61 -1.61
N VAL A 74 1.92 1.87 -2.34
CA VAL A 74 0.62 1.27 -2.08
C VAL A 74 0.03 0.65 -3.35
N GLY A 75 -0.65 -0.46 -3.18
CA GLY A 75 -1.36 -1.17 -4.24
C GLY A 75 -1.63 -2.61 -3.81
N SER A 76 -2.43 -3.33 -4.60
CA SER A 76 -2.83 -4.70 -4.28
C SER A 76 -1.83 -5.76 -4.70
N ALA A 77 -0.83 -5.41 -5.51
CA ALA A 77 0.19 -6.32 -6.01
C ALA A 77 1.52 -6.06 -5.33
N THR A 78 2.33 -7.12 -5.20
CA THR A 78 3.64 -7.06 -4.55
C THR A 78 4.66 -7.75 -5.44
N SER A 79 5.82 -7.13 -5.62
CA SER A 79 6.93 -7.72 -6.37
C SER A 79 7.53 -8.92 -5.64
N GLU A 80 7.96 -9.93 -6.39
CA GLU A 80 8.64 -11.09 -5.80
C GLU A 80 10.06 -10.76 -5.32
N ASN A 81 10.77 -9.87 -6.01
CA ASN A 81 12.12 -9.42 -5.70
C ASN A 81 12.38 -8.03 -6.33
N PRO A 82 13.45 -7.32 -5.94
CA PRO A 82 14.39 -7.63 -4.85
C PRO A 82 13.79 -7.42 -3.45
N GLU A 83 14.39 -8.01 -2.40
CA GLU A 83 14.02 -7.67 -1.00
C GLU A 83 14.79 -6.44 -0.50
N ILE A 84 15.97 -6.19 -1.08
CA ILE A 84 16.88 -5.11 -0.72
C ILE A 84 17.30 -4.40 -2.00
N VAL A 85 17.27 -3.08 -1.99
CA VAL A 85 17.84 -2.23 -3.05
C VAL A 85 19.12 -1.57 -2.59
N LEU A 86 20.00 -1.27 -3.55
CA LEU A 86 21.26 -0.58 -3.32
C LEU A 86 21.06 0.91 -3.60
N GLY A 87 21.13 1.73 -2.57
CA GLY A 87 21.30 3.17 -2.73
C GLY A 87 22.76 3.56 -2.89
N GLN A 88 23.00 4.85 -3.11
CA GLN A 88 24.35 5.40 -3.22
C GLN A 88 25.09 5.31 -1.90
N ASN A 89 24.39 5.50 -0.78
CA ASN A 89 25.00 5.62 0.54
C ASN A 89 24.73 4.42 1.45
N ASN A 90 23.71 3.61 1.15
CA ASN A 90 23.29 2.50 2.02
C ASN A 90 22.49 1.44 1.24
N THR A 91 22.15 0.34 1.90
CA THR A 91 21.16 -0.63 1.41
C THR A 91 19.83 -0.45 2.14
N TYR A 92 18.73 -0.66 1.43
CA TYR A 92 17.39 -0.40 1.94
C TYR A 92 16.49 -1.60 1.72
N VAL A 93 15.67 -1.94 2.71
CA VAL A 93 14.53 -2.86 2.51
C VAL A 93 13.59 -2.24 1.49
N PHE A 94 13.30 -2.97 0.42
CA PHE A 94 12.45 -2.51 -0.65
C PHE A 94 10.98 -2.57 -0.24
N ASP A 95 10.25 -1.50 -0.46
CA ASP A 95 8.80 -1.54 -0.46
C ASP A 95 8.32 -2.08 -1.80
N LYS A 96 7.76 -3.28 -1.78
CA LYS A 96 7.48 -4.06 -2.98
C LYS A 96 6.06 -3.83 -3.52
N ASP A 97 5.25 -3.04 -2.83
CA ASP A 97 3.85 -2.85 -3.19
C ASP A 97 3.71 -1.97 -4.43
N HIS A 98 2.71 -2.28 -5.26
CA HIS A 98 2.41 -1.56 -6.50
C HIS A 98 1.02 -1.91 -7.03
N GLN A 99 0.59 -1.15 -8.04
CA GLN A 99 -0.60 -1.40 -8.85
C GLN A 99 -0.26 -1.62 -10.34
N GLY A 100 0.97 -2.08 -10.63
CA GLY A 100 1.38 -2.53 -11.96
C GLY A 100 0.86 -3.93 -12.33
N HIS A 101 0.26 -4.07 -13.52
CA HIS A 101 -0.33 -5.33 -14.01
C HIS A 101 0.18 -5.74 -15.39
N GLY A 102 0.77 -6.93 -15.48
CA GLY A 102 1.35 -7.42 -16.72
C GLY A 102 0.30 -7.64 -17.82
N GLY A 103 0.41 -6.89 -18.91
CA GLY A 103 -0.46 -7.01 -20.07
C GLY A 103 -1.80 -6.29 -19.94
N PHE A 104 -2.00 -5.46 -18.91
CA PHE A 104 -3.16 -4.57 -18.84
C PHE A 104 -2.99 -3.41 -19.81
N ALA A 105 -4.07 -3.08 -20.50
CA ALA A 105 -4.20 -1.85 -21.28
C ALA A 105 -4.87 -0.75 -20.46
N ILE A 106 -4.93 0.47 -20.99
CA ILE A 106 -5.67 1.57 -20.36
C ILE A 106 -7.16 1.24 -20.36
N ALA A 107 -7.72 0.85 -21.51
CA ALA A 107 -9.00 0.16 -21.61
C ALA A 107 -8.94 -1.08 -22.51
N GLY A 108 -9.90 -1.99 -22.35
CA GLY A 108 -10.03 -3.17 -23.21
C GLY A 108 -9.12 -4.34 -22.80
N VAL A 109 -8.69 -5.14 -23.77
CA VAL A 109 -7.99 -6.41 -23.52
C VAL A 109 -6.55 -6.28 -23.98
N GLY A 110 -5.62 -6.13 -23.04
CA GLY A 110 -4.20 -5.95 -23.37
C GLY A 110 -3.45 -7.25 -23.71
N ALA A 111 -2.12 -7.17 -23.80
CA ALA A 111 -1.21 -8.18 -24.36
C ALA A 111 -1.39 -9.63 -23.86
N SER A 112 -1.82 -9.80 -22.62
CA SER A 112 -1.98 -11.10 -21.98
C SER A 112 -3.39 -11.67 -22.08
N ASN A 113 -4.26 -11.05 -22.89
CA ASN A 113 -5.70 -11.21 -22.80
C ASN A 113 -6.21 -10.98 -21.36
N ALA A 114 -5.69 -9.93 -20.71
CA ALA A 114 -6.12 -9.56 -19.38
C ALA A 114 -7.65 -9.40 -19.39
N TRP A 115 -8.33 -10.08 -18.46
CA TRP A 115 -9.80 -10.03 -18.34
C TRP A 115 -10.32 -8.67 -17.85
N SER A 116 -9.42 -7.72 -17.58
CA SER A 116 -9.71 -6.38 -17.08
C SER A 116 -8.64 -5.38 -17.56
N ASP A 117 -8.90 -4.09 -17.31
CA ASP A 117 -8.06 -2.97 -17.69
C ASP A 117 -7.90 -1.95 -16.55
N LEU A 118 -7.13 -0.89 -16.77
CA LEU A 118 -6.93 0.13 -15.73
C LEU A 118 -8.21 0.94 -15.50
N ASN A 119 -8.93 1.30 -16.56
CA ASN A 119 -10.14 2.11 -16.50
C ASN A 119 -11.28 1.45 -15.71
N SER A 120 -11.43 0.12 -15.79
CA SER A 120 -12.45 -0.64 -15.09
C SER A 120 -12.15 -0.82 -13.60
N GLU A 121 -10.88 -0.89 -13.22
CA GLU A 121 -10.45 -1.25 -11.87
C GLU A 121 -10.04 -0.06 -10.99
N ILE A 122 -9.67 1.08 -11.60
CA ILE A 122 -9.02 2.19 -10.90
C ILE A 122 -9.79 2.68 -9.68
N GLU A 123 -11.12 2.80 -9.75
CA GLU A 123 -11.92 3.28 -8.63
C GLU A 123 -11.82 2.37 -7.39
N ASP A 124 -11.75 1.06 -7.60
CA ASP A 124 -11.65 0.10 -6.50
C ASP A 124 -10.25 0.07 -5.90
N TRP A 125 -9.21 0.25 -6.71
CA TRP A 125 -7.83 0.41 -6.21
C TRP A 125 -7.66 1.71 -5.41
N LEU A 126 -8.27 2.82 -5.86
CA LEU A 126 -8.28 4.08 -5.14
C LEU A 126 -8.97 3.97 -3.78
N LYS A 127 -10.13 3.29 -3.73
CA LYS A 127 -10.86 3.02 -2.47
C LYS A 127 -10.03 2.21 -1.48
N GLN A 128 -9.32 1.19 -1.97
CA GLN A 128 -8.55 0.27 -1.13
C GLN A 128 -7.25 0.89 -0.62
N ALA A 129 -6.44 1.46 -1.50
CA ALA A 129 -5.10 1.95 -1.18
C ALA A 129 -5.10 3.38 -0.61
N ARG A 130 -6.07 4.20 -1.04
CA ARG A 130 -6.15 5.64 -0.72
C ARG A 130 -4.81 6.36 -0.92
N PRO A 131 -4.25 6.35 -2.14
CA PRO A 131 -2.97 7.01 -2.41
C PRO A 131 -3.11 8.54 -2.32
N GLU A 132 -1.97 9.21 -2.13
CA GLU A 132 -1.83 10.67 -2.21
C GLU A 132 -1.14 11.08 -3.51
N ILE A 133 -0.23 10.24 -4.02
CA ILE A 133 0.42 10.42 -5.33
C ILE A 133 0.21 9.15 -6.16
N ILE A 134 -0.01 9.30 -7.46
CA ILE A 134 -0.06 8.19 -8.41
C ILE A 134 1.03 8.38 -9.45
N LEU A 135 1.89 7.37 -9.63
CA LEU A 135 2.87 7.34 -10.71
C LEU A 135 2.30 6.48 -11.84
N LEU A 136 1.73 7.13 -12.85
CA LEU A 136 1.01 6.46 -13.94
C LEU A 136 1.91 6.24 -15.16
N MET A 137 2.07 4.97 -15.56
CA MET A 137 2.71 4.60 -16.83
C MET A 137 1.94 3.44 -17.50
N ALA A 138 1.22 3.75 -18.58
CA ALA A 138 0.42 2.82 -19.36
C ALA A 138 0.32 3.28 -20.83
N GLY A 139 -0.30 2.46 -21.70
CA GLY A 139 -0.44 2.74 -23.14
C GLY A 139 0.41 1.83 -24.03
N THR A 140 1.36 1.08 -23.45
CA THR A 140 2.19 0.16 -24.25
C THR A 140 1.33 -0.95 -24.86
N ASN A 141 0.33 -1.44 -24.11
CA ASN A 141 -0.45 -2.59 -24.57
C ASN A 141 -1.55 -2.22 -25.56
N ASP A 142 -2.09 -1.02 -25.41
CA ASP A 142 -3.06 -0.36 -26.28
C ASP A 142 -2.47 -0.26 -27.70
N ILE A 143 -1.30 0.36 -27.84
CA ILE A 143 -0.64 0.53 -29.14
C ILE A 143 -0.07 -0.78 -29.70
N LEU A 144 0.65 -1.57 -28.89
CA LEU A 144 1.42 -2.70 -29.42
C LEU A 144 0.63 -4.01 -29.56
N PHE A 145 -0.47 -4.17 -28.84
CA PHE A 145 -1.21 -5.44 -28.80
C PHE A 145 -2.71 -5.32 -29.08
N GLN A 146 -3.31 -4.13 -28.95
CA GLN A 146 -4.68 -3.88 -29.41
C GLN A 146 -4.75 -3.23 -30.80
N ASP A 147 -3.61 -2.78 -31.35
CA ASP A 147 -3.55 -2.01 -32.61
C ASP A 147 -4.41 -0.73 -32.53
N GLU A 148 -4.46 -0.13 -31.35
CA GLU A 148 -5.23 1.08 -31.11
C GLU A 148 -4.53 2.31 -31.68
N SER A 149 -5.33 3.30 -32.12
CA SER A 149 -4.78 4.56 -32.61
C SER A 149 -4.22 5.40 -31.46
N PRO A 150 -3.16 6.22 -31.68
CA PRO A 150 -2.67 7.14 -30.66
C PRO A 150 -3.73 8.12 -30.14
N GLU A 151 -4.73 8.47 -30.96
CA GLU A 151 -5.81 9.37 -30.57
C GLU A 151 -6.75 8.68 -29.57
N ASP A 152 -7.15 7.44 -29.85
CA ASP A 152 -8.01 6.66 -28.96
C ASP A 152 -7.31 6.38 -27.63
N THR A 153 -6.05 5.92 -27.66
CA THR A 153 -5.25 5.70 -26.44
C THR A 153 -5.11 6.97 -25.58
N VAL A 154 -5.00 8.16 -26.20
CA VAL A 154 -5.00 9.44 -25.47
C VAL A 154 -6.36 9.71 -24.83
N ASN A 155 -7.46 9.46 -25.54
CA ASN A 155 -8.81 9.63 -24.99
C ASN A 155 -9.07 8.69 -23.80
N GLU A 156 -8.60 7.45 -23.88
CA GLU A 156 -8.68 6.50 -22.78
C GLU A 156 -7.83 6.91 -21.58
N MET A 157 -6.64 7.46 -21.82
CA MET A 157 -5.77 8.01 -20.78
C MET A 157 -6.42 9.21 -20.08
N ILE A 158 -7.05 10.11 -20.84
CA ILE A 158 -7.80 11.25 -20.28
C ILE A 158 -8.92 10.73 -19.37
N LEU A 159 -9.68 9.73 -19.81
CA LEU A 159 -10.73 9.13 -18.98
C LEU A 159 -10.18 8.52 -17.68
N LEU A 160 -9.03 7.84 -17.75
CA LEU A 160 -8.37 7.28 -16.56
C LEU A 160 -7.95 8.38 -15.59
N ILE A 161 -7.33 9.44 -16.10
CA ILE A 161 -6.92 10.63 -15.32
C ILE A 161 -8.15 11.30 -14.68
N ASP A 162 -9.23 11.49 -15.43
CA ASP A 162 -10.46 12.11 -14.92
C ASP A 162 -11.05 11.30 -13.76
N LYS A 163 -11.08 9.97 -13.85
CA LYS A 163 -11.52 9.10 -12.75
C LYS A 163 -10.63 9.24 -11.51
N ILE A 164 -9.31 9.32 -11.71
CA ILE A 164 -8.34 9.51 -10.62
C ILE A 164 -8.57 10.85 -9.92
N LEU A 165 -8.70 11.93 -10.69
CA LEU A 165 -8.87 13.27 -10.13
C LEU A 165 -10.26 13.48 -9.52
N ALA A 166 -11.28 12.78 -10.00
CA ALA A 166 -12.62 12.79 -9.42
C ALA A 166 -12.70 12.09 -8.05
N TRP A 167 -11.74 11.22 -7.72
CA TRP A 167 -11.74 10.50 -6.44
C TRP A 167 -11.44 11.40 -5.24
N SER A 168 -10.51 12.33 -5.38
CA SER A 168 -10.10 13.23 -4.29
C SER A 168 -9.27 14.40 -4.82
N ASP A 169 -9.62 15.61 -4.36
CA ASP A 169 -8.85 16.84 -4.61
C ASP A 169 -7.42 16.82 -4.00
N GLN A 170 -7.09 15.76 -3.24
CA GLN A 170 -5.79 15.58 -2.60
C GLN A 170 -4.90 14.55 -3.31
N VAL A 171 -5.35 13.98 -4.43
CA VAL A 171 -4.52 13.09 -5.25
C VAL A 171 -3.76 13.90 -6.29
N TYR A 172 -2.45 13.66 -6.37
CA TYR A 172 -1.57 14.21 -7.38
C TYR A 172 -1.15 13.10 -8.37
N LEU A 173 -1.09 13.46 -9.65
CA LEU A 173 -0.56 12.64 -10.76
C LEU A 173 0.85 13.12 -11.14
#